data_AF-A0A355DXC2-F1
#
_entry.id   AF-A0A355DXC2-F1
#
_cell.length_a   1.000
_cell.length_b   1.000
_cell.length_c   1.000
_cell.angle_alpha   90.00
_cell.angle_beta   90.00
_cell.angle_gamma   90.00
#
_symmetry.space_group_name_H-M   'P 1'
#
loop_
_entity.id
_entity.type
_entity.pdbx_description
1 polymer ?
#
loop_
_entity_poly.entity_id
_entity_poly.type
_entity_poly.pdbx_seq_one_letter_code
_entity_poly.pdbx_strand_id
1 'polypeptide(L)'
;VVIVVAFIDWWLALEVLGVAVALQQVKDNLIAPRIMGNLTGLSPVIIFVSLLLGAKVGGILGVILAIPLTGVVKSLAEIIFDPTLPPQTGEFFHNPLKK
;
A
#
# COMPACT_ATOMS: atom_id res chain seq x y z
N VAL A 1 19.41 -9.87 -1.28
CA VAL A 1 20.27 -10.17 -2.46
C VAL A 1 21.67 -9.60 -2.30
N VAL A 2 21.86 -8.29 -2.06
CA VAL A 2 23.19 -7.67 -1.91
C VAL A 2 24.05 -8.35 -0.83
N ILE A 3 23.47 -8.61 0.35
CA ILE A 3 24.17 -9.29 1.45
C ILE A 3 24.66 -10.67 1.04
N VAL A 4 23.88 -11.42 0.24
CA VAL A 4 24.28 -12.75 -0.25
C VAL A 4 25.44 -12.63 -1.25
N VAL A 5 25.39 -11.63 -2.14
CA VAL A 5 26.45 -11.37 -3.12
C VAL A 5 27.76 -10.93 -2.45
N ALA A 6 27.68 -10.21 -1.33
CA ALA A 6 28.85 -9.78 -0.57
C ALA A 6 29.69 -10.94 0.00
N PHE A 7 29.09 -12.12 0.22
CA PHE A 7 29.82 -13.33 0.61
C PHE A 7 30.54 -14.01 -0.55
N ILE A 8 30.24 -13.63 -1.80
CA ILE A 8 30.88 -14.15 -3.00
C ILE A 8 31.99 -13.20 -3.45
N ASP A 9 31.64 -11.93 -3.66
CA ASP A 9 32.56 -10.89 -4.10
C ASP A 9 32.10 -9.51 -3.60
N TRP A 10 33.01 -8.79 -2.93
CA TRP A 10 32.71 -7.51 -2.31
C TRP A 10 32.50 -6.38 -3.33
N TRP A 11 33.21 -6.41 -4.46
CA TRP A 11 33.09 -5.39 -5.49
C TRP A 11 31.79 -5.55 -6.30
N LEU A 12 31.46 -6.80 -6.66
CA LEU A 12 30.19 -7.16 -7.28
C LEU A 12 29.01 -6.74 -6.39
N ALA A 13 29.12 -6.89 -5.06
CA ALA A 13 28.07 -6.49 -4.15
C ALA A 13 27.79 -4.99 -4.17
N LEU A 14 28.82 -4.14 -4.33
CA LEU A 14 28.66 -2.69 -4.45
C LEU A 14 27.94 -2.30 -5.74
N GLU A 15 28.28 -2.94 -6.86
CA GLU A 15 27.58 -2.72 -8.14
C GLU A 15 26.11 -3.11 -8.06
N VAL A 16 25.83 -4.30 -7.51
CA VAL A 16 24.46 -4.79 -7.31
C VAL A 16 23.69 -3.89 -6.34
N LEU A 17 24.33 -3.38 -5.29
CA LEU A 17 23.72 -2.42 -4.36
C LEU A 17 23.31 -1.14 -5.10
N GLY A 18 24.20 -0.55 -5.90
CA GLY A 18 23.93 0.66 -6.66
C GLY A 18 22.73 0.50 -7.59
N VAL A 19 22.72 -0.58 -8.38
CA VAL A 19 21.61 -0.88 -9.29
C VAL A 19 20.32 -1.17 -8.53
N ALA A 20 20.38 -1.98 -7.47
CA ALA A 20 19.21 -2.32 -6.67
C ALA A 20 18.58 -1.08 -6.05
N VAL A 21 19.39 -0.17 -5.46
CA VAL A 21 18.89 1.08 -4.89
C VAL A 21 18.27 1.95 -5.99
N ALA A 22 18.94 2.14 -7.12
CA ALA A 22 18.38 2.94 -8.22
C ALA A 22 17.03 2.39 -8.71
N LEU A 23 16.94 1.08 -8.91
CA LEU A 23 15.70 0.41 -9.30
C LEU A 23 14.63 0.53 -8.21
N GLN A 24 15.02 0.38 -6.95
CA GLN A 24 14.13 0.52 -5.80
C GLN A 24 13.53 1.93 -5.74
N GLN A 25 14.34 2.98 -5.96
CA GLN A 25 13.86 4.35 -6.00
C GLN A 25 12.84 4.57 -7.11
N VAL A 26 13.06 4.02 -8.30
CA VAL A 26 12.09 4.09 -9.41
C VAL A 26 10.82 3.32 -9.06
N LYS A 27 10.96 2.12 -8.50
CA LYS A 27 9.82 1.28 -8.14
C LYS A 27 8.96 1.93 -7.06
N ASP A 28 9.57 2.35 -5.96
CA ASP A 28 8.84 2.83 -4.78
C ASP A 28 8.30 4.25 -4.96
N ASN A 29 8.95 5.09 -5.77
CA ASN A 29 8.53 6.50 -5.94
C ASN A 29 7.79 6.79 -7.25
N LEU A 30 7.96 5.99 -8.31
CA LEU A 30 7.30 6.21 -9.61
C LEU A 30 6.28 5.12 -9.92
N ILE A 31 6.72 3.86 -9.89
CA ILE A 31 5.91 2.74 -10.36
C ILE A 31 4.80 2.44 -9.33
N ALA A 32 5.14 2.28 -8.06
CA ALA A 32 4.21 1.93 -7.01
C ALA A 32 3.10 2.99 -6.86
N PRO A 33 3.35 4.31 -6.74
CA PRO A 33 2.27 5.29 -6.65
C PRO A 33 1.37 5.33 -7.89
N ARG A 34 1.94 5.08 -9.08
CA ARG A 34 1.17 5.04 -10.33
C ARG A 34 0.26 3.82 -10.45
N ILE A 35 0.63 2.69 -9.84
CA ILE A 35 -0.18 1.47 -9.78
C ILE A 35 -1.13 1.50 -8.58
N MET A 36 -0.65 1.93 -7.41
CA MET A 36 -1.38 1.97 -6.14
C MET A 36 -2.27 3.19 -5.95
N GLY A 37 -2.15 4.23 -6.78
CA GLY A 37 -2.79 5.54 -6.60
C GLY A 37 -4.30 5.49 -6.35
N ASN A 38 -4.99 4.46 -6.83
CA ASN A 38 -6.45 4.31 -6.69
C ASN A 38 -6.86 3.12 -5.79
N LEU A 39 -5.93 2.36 -5.19
CA LEU A 39 -6.25 1.03 -4.66
C LEU A 39 -6.80 1.00 -3.23
N THR A 40 -6.53 2.01 -2.40
CA THR A 40 -7.06 2.01 -1.02
C THR A 40 -8.39 2.75 -0.92
N GLY A 41 -8.67 3.69 -1.84
CA GLY A 41 -9.87 4.52 -1.83
C GLY A 41 -10.10 5.31 -0.53
N LEU A 42 -9.13 5.33 0.39
CA LEU A 42 -9.23 5.96 1.70
C LEU A 42 -8.78 7.41 1.57
N SER A 43 -9.66 8.34 1.94
CA SER A 43 -9.28 9.75 1.98
C SER A 43 -8.21 9.99 3.07
N PRO A 44 -7.27 10.92 2.86
CA PRO A 44 -6.25 11.25 3.86
C PRO A 44 -6.85 11.63 5.23
N VAL A 45 -8.04 12.25 5.22
CA VAL A 45 -8.79 12.61 6.43
C VAL A 45 -9.22 11.36 7.21
N ILE A 46 -9.74 10.33 6.53
CA ILE A 46 -10.12 9.07 7.19
C ILE A 46 -8.89 8.42 7.83
N ILE A 47 -7.77 8.35 7.11
CA ILE A 47 -6.51 7.80 7.63
C ILE A 47 -6.07 8.56 8.89
N PHE A 48 -6.10 9.89 8.85
CA PHE A 48 -5.72 10.72 9.99
C PHE A 48 -6.61 10.47 11.21
N VAL A 49 -7.94 10.45 11.01
CA VAL A 49 -8.90 10.18 12.09
C VAL A 49 -8.68 8.78 12.68
N SER A 50 -8.49 7.77 11.83
CA SER A 50 -8.23 6.40 12.25
C SER A 50 -6.94 6.28 13.07
N LEU A 51 -5.87 6.98 12.68
CA LEU A 51 -4.60 6.98 13.43
C LEU A 51 -4.78 7.60 14.82
N LEU A 52 -5.51 8.71 14.92
CA LEU A 52 -5.81 9.34 16.22
C LEU A 52 -6.66 8.42 17.11
N LEU A 53 -7.66 7.76 16.52
CA LEU A 53 -8.53 6.83 17.23
C LEU A 53 -7.74 5.60 17.71
N GLY A 54 -6.92 5.01 16.84
CA GLY A 54 -6.02 3.91 17.16
C GLY A 54 -5.03 4.28 18.25
N ALA A 55 -4.39 5.44 18.16
CA ALA A 55 -3.49 5.97 19.19
C ALA A 55 -4.19 6.08 20.55
N LYS A 56 -5.43 6.58 20.58
CA LYS A 56 -6.21 6.74 21.82
C LYS A 56 -6.63 5.42 22.44
N VAL A 57 -6.98 4.42 21.64
CA VAL A 57 -7.51 3.13 22.13
C VAL A 57 -6.39 2.15 22.48
N GLY A 58 -5.35 2.06 21.67
CA GLY A 58 -4.31 1.03 21.77
C GLY A 58 -2.88 1.57 21.75
N GLY A 59 -2.68 2.89 21.89
CA GLY A 59 -1.35 3.50 21.82
C GLY A 59 -0.66 3.20 20.49
N ILE A 60 0.63 2.85 20.57
CA ILE A 60 1.46 2.54 19.40
C ILE A 60 0.88 1.34 18.61
N LEU A 61 0.41 0.29 19.29
CA LEU A 61 -0.18 -0.87 18.61
C LEU A 61 -1.45 -0.49 17.87
N GLY A 62 -2.28 0.38 18.46
CA GLY A 62 -3.49 0.89 17.81
C GLY A 62 -3.18 1.72 16.57
N VAL A 63 -2.08 2.49 16.54
CA VAL A 63 -1.62 3.22 15.35
C VAL A 63 -1.20 2.26 14.24
N ILE A 64 -0.42 1.21 14.57
CA ILE A 64 0.03 0.20 13.59
C ILE A 64 -1.16 -0.50 12.94
N LEU A 65 -2.19 -0.82 13.74
CA LEU A 65 -3.38 -1.52 13.27
C LEU A 65 -4.46 -0.62 12.67
N ALA A 66 -4.38 0.71 12.86
CA ALA A 66 -5.41 1.65 12.43
C ALA A 66 -5.69 1.56 10.92
N ILE A 67 -4.65 1.58 10.09
CA ILE A 67 -4.77 1.57 8.63
C ILE A 67 -5.41 0.27 8.11
N PRO A 68 -4.88 -0.93 8.41
CA PRO A 68 -5.48 -2.17 7.90
C PRO A 68 -6.91 -2.38 8.40
N LEU A 69 -7.20 -2.05 9.66
CA LEU A 69 -8.56 -2.20 10.20
C LEU A 69 -9.55 -1.24 9.52
N THR A 70 -9.13 -0.01 9.25
CA THR A 70 -9.96 0.98 8.52
C THR A 70 -10.26 0.50 7.11
N GLY A 71 -9.28 -0.09 6.42
CA GLY A 71 -9.47 -0.69 5.10
C GLY A 71 -10.53 -1.80 5.10
N VAL A 72 -10.48 -2.70 6.09
CA VAL A 72 -11.49 -3.76 6.27
C VAL A 72 -12.87 -3.19 6.53
N VAL A 73 -13.00 -2.25 7.48
CA VAL A 73 -14.29 -1.63 7.83
C VAL A 73 -14.89 -0.91 6.63
N LYS A 74 -14.08 -0.13 5.90
CA LYS A 74 -14.53 0.55 4.68
C LYS A 74 -15.00 -0.46 3.63
N SER A 75 -14.23 -1.51 3.37
CA SER A 75 -14.61 -2.51 2.38
C SER A 75 -15.90 -3.23 2.76
N LEU A 76 -16.11 -3.54 4.04
CA LEU A 76 -17.36 -4.14 4.52
C LEU A 76 -18.54 -3.19 4.36
N ALA A 77 -18.35 -1.91 4.71
CA ALA A 77 -19.39 -0.89 4.53
C ALA A 77 -19.79 -0.77 3.04
N GLU A 78 -18.81 -0.68 2.14
CA GLU A 78 -19.05 -0.61 0.69
C GLU A 78 -19.87 -1.82 0.19
N ILE A 79 -19.52 -3.04 0.61
CA ILE A 79 -20.25 -4.26 0.24
C ILE A 79 -21.68 -4.28 0.81
N ILE A 80 -21.89 -3.76 2.02
CA ILE A 80 -23.20 -3.74 2.67
C ILE A 80 -24.13 -2.71 2.01
N PHE A 81 -23.61 -1.52 1.71
CA PHE A 81 -24.41 -0.44 1.13
C PHE A 81 -24.64 -0.63 -0.37
N ASP A 82 -23.60 -1.04 -1.10
CA ASP A 82 -23.67 -1.29 -2.54
C ASP A 82 -22.96 -2.62 -2.87
N PRO A 83 -23.67 -3.75 -2.72
CA PRO A 83 -23.10 -5.10 -2.93
C PRO A 83 -22.65 -5.39 -4.36
N THR A 84 -23.00 -4.51 -5.31
CA THR A 84 -22.58 -4.59 -6.71
C THR A 84 -21.28 -3.83 -6.99
N LEU A 85 -20.77 -3.04 -6.03
CA LEU A 85 -19.48 -2.40 -6.18
C LEU A 85 -18.39 -3.48 -6.26
N PRO A 86 -17.44 -3.34 -7.19
CA PRO A 86 -16.29 -4.22 -7.16
C PRO A 86 -15.53 -4.00 -5.84
N PRO A 87 -14.83 -5.02 -5.30
CA PRO A 87 -13.90 -4.80 -4.18
C PRO A 87 -12.94 -3.66 -4.53
N GLN A 88 -12.30 -3.02 -3.53
CA GLN A 88 -11.56 -1.73 -3.60
C GLN A 88 -10.60 -1.49 -4.80
N THR A 89 -10.39 -2.50 -5.62
CA THR A 89 -9.93 -2.49 -7.01
C THR A 89 -10.93 -1.99 -8.08
N GLY A 90 -12.10 -1.47 -7.71
CA GLY A 90 -13.23 -1.28 -8.63
C GLY A 90 -13.09 -0.26 -9.75
N GLU A 91 -12.18 0.71 -9.63
CA GLU A 91 -11.81 1.58 -10.75
C GLU A 91 -10.72 0.98 -11.64
N PHE A 92 -9.78 0.23 -11.07
CA PHE A 92 -8.66 -0.35 -11.82
C PHE A 92 -9.12 -1.43 -12.81
N PHE A 93 -10.14 -2.20 -12.46
CA PHE A 93 -10.75 -3.20 -13.33
C PHE A 93 -12.11 -2.78 -13.90
N HIS A 94 -12.40 -1.47 -13.92
CA HIS A 94 -13.62 -0.97 -14.53
C HIS A 94 -13.59 -1.28 -16.04
N ASN A 95 -14.45 -2.19 -16.49
CA ASN A 95 -14.59 -2.51 -17.89
C ASN A 95 -15.55 -1.48 -18.53
N PRO A 96 -15.07 -0.56 -19.38
CA PRO A 96 -15.88 0.52 -19.94
C PRO A 96 -17.02 0.04 -20.85
N LEU A 97 -17.06 -1.26 -21.16
CA LEU A 97 -18.08 -1.87 -22.03
C LEU A 97 -19.27 -2.46 -21.29
N LYS A 98 -19.23 -2.51 -19.95
CA LYS A 98 -20.33 -3.06 -19.14
C LYS A 98 -21.11 -1.90 -18.51
N LYS A 99 -22.15 -1.42 -19.20
CA LYS A 99 -23.17 -0.51 -18.65
C LYS A 99 -24.11 -1.25 -17.70
#